data_AF-A0A0F9PI10-F1
#
_entry.id   AF-A0A0F9PI10-F1
#
_cell.length_a   1.000
_cell.length_b   1.000
_cell.length_c   1.000
_cell.angle_alpha   90.00
_cell.angle_beta   90.00
_cell.angle_gamma   90.00
#
_symmetry.space_group_name_H-M   'P 1'
#
loop_
_entity.id
_entity.type
_entity.pdbx_description
1 polymer ?
#
loop_
_entity_poly.entity_id
_entity_poly.type
_entity_poly.pdbx_seq_one_letter_code
_entity_poly.pdbx_strand_id
1 'polypeptide(L)' 'MAKYLVKITKCQKRYSITIPIDLVKRRGLDKFRYLLIKATNKKPITMRGFANEKDFE' A
#
# COMPACT_ATOMS: atom_id res chain seq x y z
N MET A 1 13.51 7.69 0.93
CA MET A 1 12.19 7.05 0.75
C MET A 1 11.26 7.61 1.82
N ALA A 2 10.09 8.16 1.45
CA ALA A 2 9.19 8.81 2.42
C ALA A 2 8.50 7.76 3.31
N LYS A 3 8.46 8.00 4.62
CA LYS A 3 7.77 7.15 5.60
C LYS A 3 6.42 7.77 5.94
N TYR A 4 5.38 6.95 6.04
CA TYR A 4 4.02 7.40 6.34
C TYR A 4 3.45 6.63 7.53
N LEU A 5 2.76 7.33 8.41
CA LEU A 5 1.97 6.71 9.47
C LEU A 5 0.60 6.34 8.90
N VAL A 6 0.20 5.10 9.11
CA VAL A 6 -1.07 4.55 8.67
C VAL A 6 -1.75 3.88 9.86
N LYS A 7 -3.09 3.82 9.83
CA LYS A 7 -3.84 3.15 10.89
C LYS A 7 -3.87 1.65 10.61
N ILE A 8 -3.53 0.86 11.61
CA ILE A 8 -3.67 -0.60 11.57
C ILE A 8 -4.84 -0.98 12.47
N THR A 9 -5.79 -1.74 11.94
CA THR A 9 -6.95 -2.25 12.68
C THR A 9 -6.91 -3.78 12.67
N LYS A 10 -7.06 -4.39 13.84
CA LYS A 10 -7.17 -5.85 14.00
C LYS A 10 -8.62 -6.21 14.32
N CYS A 11 -9.25 -7.02 13.48
CA CYS A 11 -10.58 -7.54 13.73
C CYS A 11 -10.56 -9.07 13.66
N GLN A 12 -10.90 -9.74 14.76
CA GLN A 12 -10.84 -11.20 14.93
C GLN A 12 -9.46 -11.80 14.56
N LYS A 13 -9.29 -12.21 13.29
CA LYS A 13 -8.06 -12.80 12.74
C LYS A 13 -7.50 -12.04 11.53
N ARG A 14 -8.10 -10.91 11.17
CA ARG A 14 -7.68 -10.09 10.02
C ARG A 14 -7.05 -8.79 10.49
N TYR A 15 -5.91 -8.47 9.90
CA TYR A 15 -5.28 -7.16 10.03
C TYR A 15 -5.58 -6.34 8.77
N SER A 16 -6.02 -5.12 8.97
CA SER A 16 -6.32 -4.16 7.91
C SER A 16 -5.47 -2.92 8.10
N ILE A 17 -4.90 -2.42 7.01
CA ILE A 17 -4.17 -1.15 6.97
C ILE A 17 -5.07 -0.13 6.27
N THR A 18 -5.37 0.97 6.94
CA THR A 18 -6.13 2.09 6.38
C THR A 18 -5.16 3.18 5.97
N ILE A 19 -5.15 3.49 4.67
CA ILE A 19 -4.35 4.56 4.09
C ILE A 19 -5.24 5.82 4.02
N PRO A 20 -4.81 6.95 4.62
CA PRO A 20 -5.54 8.21 4.54
C PRO A 20 -5.79 8.66 3.09
N ILE A 21 -6.98 9.23 2.82
CA ILE A 21 -7.41 9.63 1.47
C ILE A 21 -6.49 10.68 0.83
N ASP A 22 -5.95 11.59 1.65
CA ASP A 22 -4.97 12.60 1.27
C ASP A 22 -3.67 11.95 0.79
N LEU A 23 -3.23 10.86 1.44
CA LEU A 23 -2.05 10.11 1.02
C LEU A 23 -2.30 9.34 -0.28
N VAL A 24 -3.50 8.73 -0.42
CA VAL A 24 -3.92 8.08 -1.67
C VAL A 24 -3.84 9.06 -2.83
N LYS A 25 -4.44 10.24 -2.71
CA LYS A 25 -4.44 11.28 -3.75
C LYS A 25 -3.04 11.83 -4.04
N ARG A 26 -2.26 12.19 -3.00
CA ARG A 26 -0.90 12.75 -3.16
C ARG A 26 0.06 11.80 -3.87
N ARG A 27 -0.12 10.48 -3.68
CA ARG A 27 0.70 9.46 -4.31
C ARG A 27 0.09 8.86 -5.57
N GLY A 28 -1.09 9.32 -5.97
CA GLY A 28 -1.82 8.81 -7.13
C GLY A 28 -2.08 7.30 -7.03
N LEU A 29 -2.30 6.78 -5.81
CA LEU A 29 -2.50 5.34 -5.61
C LEU A 29 -3.79 4.83 -6.28
N ASP A 30 -4.75 5.73 -6.46
CA ASP A 30 -6.02 5.54 -7.17
C ASP A 30 -5.84 5.30 -8.68
N LYS A 31 -4.69 5.65 -9.25
CA LYS A 31 -4.39 5.47 -10.68
C LYS A 31 -3.94 4.05 -11.04
N PHE A 32 -3.61 3.24 -10.04
CA PHE A 32 -3.10 1.90 -10.26
C PHE A 32 -4.21 0.86 -10.16
N ARG A 33 -4.21 -0.08 -11.11
CA ARG A 33 -5.14 -1.20 -11.10
C ARG A 33 -4.78 -2.22 -10.02
N TYR A 34 -3.48 -2.37 -9.77
CA TYR A 34 -2.95 -3.29 -8.77
C TYR A 34 -1.87 -2.62 -7.91
N LEU A 35 -1.82 -2.99 -6.64
CA LEU A 35 -0.79 -2.57 -5.70
C LEU A 35 -0.06 -3.81 -5.16
N LEU A 36 1.25 -3.91 -5.43
CA LEU A 36 2.11 -4.91 -4.80
C LEU A 36 2.48 -4.44 -3.40
N ILE A 37 2.07 -5.20 -2.40
CA ILE A 37 2.40 -4.96 -0.99
C ILE A 37 3.50 -5.94 -0.59
N LYS A 38 4.67 -5.42 -0.22
CA LYS A 38 5.77 -6.22 0.32
C LYS A 38 5.88 -5.96 1.82
N ALA A 39 5.59 -6.99 2.61
CA ALA A 39 5.77 -7.01 4.06
C ALA A 39 6.81 -8.08 4.40
N THR A 40 7.89 -7.69 5.08
CA THR A 40 8.92 -8.63 5.55
C THR A 40 9.23 -8.33 7.01
N ASN A 41 9.59 -9.36 7.77
CA ASN A 41 10.00 -9.20 9.15
C ASN A 41 11.20 -8.23 9.22
N LYS A 42 11.15 -7.28 10.16
CA LYS A 42 12.19 -6.26 10.43
C LYS A 42 12.38 -5.19 9.35
N LYS A 43 11.51 -5.10 8.33
CA LYS A 43 11.54 -4.00 7.34
C LYS A 43 10.20 -3.27 7.25
N PRO A 44 10.19 -1.98 6.86
CA PRO A 44 8.96 -1.26 6.60
C PRO A 44 8.13 -1.94 5.51
N ILE A 45 6.80 -1.91 5.64
CA ILE A 45 5.90 -2.33 4.57
C ILE A 45 6.07 -1.36 3.41
N THR A 46 6.28 -1.90 2.22
CA THR A 46 6.40 -1.10 0.99
C THR A 46 5.28 -1.43 0.03
N MET A 47 4.86 -0.43 -0.74
CA MET A 47 3.79 -0.55 -1.72
C MET A 47 4.26 0.00 -3.07
N ARG A 48 3.95 -0.72 -4.15
CA ARG A 48 4.23 -0.31 -5.53
C ARG A 48 2.98 -0.49 -6.38
N GLY A 49 2.63 0.52 -7.18
CA GLY A 49 1.50 0.44 -8.09
C GLY A 49 1.88 0.03 -9.50
N PHE A 50 0.95 -0.66 -10.15
CA PHE A 50 1.05 -1.15 -11.53
C PHE A 50 -0.20 -0.69 -12.27
N ALA A 51 -0.02 0.01 -13.38
CA ALA A 51 -1.13 0.56 -14.16
C ALA A 51 -1.61 -0.45 -15.20
N ASN A 52 -0.69 -1.23 -15.77
CA ASN A 52 -0.95 -2.16 -16.87
C ASN A 52 -0.47 -3.59 -16.53
N GLU A 53 -1.07 -4.60 -17.17
CA GLU A 53 -0.62 -5.99 -17.06
C GLU A 53 0.82 -6.19 -17.59
N LYS A 54 1.28 -5.31 -18.49
CA LYS A 54 2.66 -5.31 -19.02
C LYS A 54 3.73 -4.88 -18.02
N ASP A 55 3.35 -4.30 -16.88
CA ASP A 55 4.29 -3.88 -15.84
C ASP A 55 4.75 -5.07 -14.94
N PHE A 56 4.24 -6.29 -15.21
CA PHE A 56 4.50 -7.51 -14.46
C PHE A 56 5.52 -8.47 -15.11
N GLU A 57 5.83 -8.31 -16.41
CA GLU A 57 6.90 -9.02 -17.13
C GLU A 57 8.28 -8.40 -16.83
#